data_AF-A0A1K1TL35-F1
#
_entry.id   AF-A0A1K1TL35-F1
#
_cell.length_a   1.000
_cell.length_b   1.000
_cell.length_c   1.000
_cell.angle_alpha   90.00
_cell.angle_beta   90.00
_cell.angle_gamma   90.00
#
_symmetry.space_group_name_H-M   'P 1'
#
loop_
_entity.id
_entity.type
_entity.pdbx_description
1 polymer ?
#
loop_
_entity_poly.entity_id
_entity_poly.type
_entity_poly.pdbx_seq_one_letter_code
_entity_poly.pdbx_strand_id
1 'polypeptide(L)'
;MDNKIRKRLRLLAHYLAATKNEIAVDESVYSLCACDPSKLAYAPRPAKFLSFIRSSSFFARIFIQVVTLLWRMGLDKCWFLFDFLRLLIGKEKFDLRFLSLPSDKPVALAFSPRALSVLESVDALNHSSCLVKGPGSDGLVANPELTLLDYSSLLTWWDCVQALRLSFFISSRMGHKAAFKVWRLQSYTAFKWIVFYLAIEKIPSHKFVITDHYDRWAVLIDRLVAENKAQSGLIIVQHGSLVGLSSTSMEATFSVKIPTRLRSVDKLYVYNEASAEVFRKYIIFCGNLKRDLDIECFKPKISLTPVSSGFSVLIVGHAICENFHLFLYDRIMSDSSIDFFYKPHPTVSPSKEVRARGWHMIEQADFFPRVDLLISYPSTLVAEYEGSGIGAILHPLAIQPEEYESVLSKITNKLQSAK
;
A
#
# COMPACT_ATOMS: atom_id res chain seq x y z
N MET A 1 9.23 -36.31 -10.92
CA MET A 1 8.06 -35.42 -10.70
C MET A 1 7.93 -34.53 -11.93
N ASP A 2 6.77 -34.54 -12.60
CA ASP A 2 6.50 -33.74 -13.81
C ASP A 2 6.81 -32.25 -13.59
N ASN A 3 7.50 -31.62 -14.55
CA ASN A 3 7.88 -30.20 -14.52
C ASN A 3 6.66 -29.29 -14.28
N LYS A 4 5.48 -29.67 -14.83
CA LYS A 4 4.21 -28.95 -14.60
C LYS A 4 3.78 -28.98 -13.13
N ILE A 5 3.93 -30.12 -12.47
CA ILE A 5 3.60 -30.27 -11.04
C ILE A 5 4.54 -29.41 -10.20
N ARG A 6 5.84 -29.40 -10.52
CA ARG A 6 6.83 -28.56 -9.83
C ARG A 6 6.50 -27.08 -9.93
N LYS A 7 6.17 -26.59 -11.14
CA LYS A 7 5.77 -25.19 -11.36
C LYS A 7 4.53 -24.81 -10.54
N ARG A 8 3.50 -25.67 -10.52
CA ARG A 8 2.28 -25.44 -9.72
C ARG A 8 2.56 -25.37 -8.22
N LEU A 9 3.40 -26.27 -7.70
CA LEU A 9 3.78 -26.27 -6.29
C LEU A 9 4.58 -25.03 -5.90
N ARG A 10 5.46 -24.53 -6.78
CA ARG A 10 6.17 -23.26 -6.57
C ARG A 10 5.23 -22.08 -6.53
N LEU A 11 4.33 -21.96 -7.50
CA LEU A 11 3.34 -20.89 -7.53
C LEU A 11 2.50 -20.87 -6.25
N LEU A 12 2.03 -22.04 -5.78
CA LEU A 12 1.33 -22.16 -4.50
C LEU A 12 2.21 -21.66 -3.35
N ALA A 13 3.49 -22.05 -3.30
CA ALA A 13 4.40 -21.60 -2.26
C ALA A 13 4.60 -20.06 -2.29
N HIS A 14 4.73 -19.47 -3.48
CA HIS A 14 4.86 -18.01 -3.66
C HIS A 14 3.60 -17.28 -3.17
N TYR A 15 2.42 -17.74 -3.59
CA TYR A 15 1.15 -17.15 -3.16
C TYR A 15 0.96 -17.24 -1.64
N LEU A 16 1.26 -18.39 -1.03
CA LEU A 16 1.17 -18.56 0.42
C LEU A 16 2.18 -17.67 1.16
N ALA A 17 3.37 -17.44 0.61
CA ALA A 17 4.36 -16.53 1.19
C ALA A 17 3.90 -15.07 1.11
N ALA A 18 3.34 -14.66 -0.03
CA ALA A 18 2.71 -13.35 -0.22
C ALA A 18 1.54 -13.14 0.77
N THR A 19 0.69 -14.16 0.93
CA THR A 19 -0.46 -14.11 1.86
C THR A 19 -0.02 -13.99 3.32
N LYS A 20 1.12 -14.58 3.72
CA LYS A 20 1.65 -14.40 5.08
C LYS A 20 2.02 -12.95 5.37
N ASN A 21 2.58 -12.23 4.40
CA ASN A 21 2.87 -10.82 4.58
C ASN A 21 1.58 -10.00 4.71
N GLU A 22 0.57 -10.27 3.89
CA GLU A 22 -0.75 -9.62 4.00
C GLU A 22 -1.40 -9.87 5.38
N ILE A 23 -1.34 -11.11 5.89
CA ILE A 23 -1.84 -11.44 7.23
C ILE A 23 -1.09 -10.66 8.30
N ALA A 24 0.25 -10.57 8.22
CA ALA A 24 1.04 -9.83 9.20
C ALA A 24 0.71 -8.33 9.22
N VAL A 25 0.40 -7.75 8.05
CA VAL A 25 -0.06 -6.35 7.93
C VAL A 25 -1.46 -6.19 8.53
N ASP A 26 -2.38 -7.12 8.25
CA ASP A 26 -3.72 -7.06 8.82
C ASP A 26 -3.66 -7.22 10.36
N GLU A 27 -2.83 -8.12 10.88
CA GLU A 27 -2.57 -8.30 12.32
C GLU A 27 -2.02 -7.03 12.98
N SER A 28 -1.12 -6.30 12.31
CA SER A 28 -0.61 -5.03 12.86
C SER A 28 -1.69 -3.96 12.92
N VAL A 29 -2.58 -3.88 11.92
CA VAL A 29 -3.73 -2.95 11.95
C VAL A 29 -4.72 -3.31 13.07
N TYR A 30 -4.98 -4.61 13.27
CA TYR A 30 -5.75 -5.10 14.42
C TYR A 30 -5.14 -4.64 15.75
N SER A 31 -3.83 -4.82 15.91
CA SER A 31 -3.10 -4.41 17.11
C SER A 31 -3.15 -2.90 17.34
N LEU A 32 -2.99 -2.07 16.29
CA LEU A 32 -3.11 -0.60 16.38
C LEU A 32 -4.48 -0.16 16.88
N CYS A 33 -5.51 -0.96 16.63
CA CYS A 33 -6.88 -0.67 17.04
C CYS A 33 -7.26 -1.33 18.37
N ALA A 34 -6.29 -1.88 19.12
CA ALA A 34 -6.50 -2.66 20.34
C ALA A 34 -7.57 -3.77 20.16
N CYS A 35 -7.63 -4.36 18.97
CA CYS A 35 -8.65 -5.30 18.56
C CYS A 35 -8.02 -6.65 18.22
N ASP A 36 -8.43 -7.71 18.92
CA ASP A 36 -8.01 -9.06 18.55
C ASP A 36 -8.67 -9.50 17.22
N PRO A 37 -7.93 -10.11 16.27
CA PRO A 37 -8.47 -10.54 14.98
C PRO A 37 -9.74 -11.40 15.08
N SER A 38 -9.88 -12.21 16.13
CA SER A 38 -11.06 -13.06 16.35
C SER A 38 -12.35 -12.26 16.60
N LYS A 39 -12.24 -11.02 17.10
CA LYS A 39 -13.39 -10.12 17.32
C LYS A 39 -14.08 -9.74 16.01
N LEU A 40 -13.37 -9.78 14.89
CA LEU A 40 -13.93 -9.56 13.55
C LEU A 40 -13.83 -10.79 12.66
N ALA A 41 -13.70 -11.98 13.27
CA ALA A 41 -13.60 -13.23 12.55
C ALA A 41 -12.51 -13.23 11.45
N TYR A 42 -11.37 -12.60 11.73
CA TYR A 42 -10.20 -12.57 10.84
C TYR A 42 -10.50 -11.95 9.47
N ALA A 43 -11.27 -10.85 9.46
CA ALA A 43 -11.60 -10.12 8.25
C ALA A 43 -10.33 -9.58 7.55
N PRO A 44 -10.19 -9.78 6.22
CA PRO A 44 -9.08 -9.20 5.49
C PRO A 44 -9.23 -7.68 5.40
N ARG A 45 -8.10 -6.96 5.38
CA ARG A 45 -8.05 -5.49 5.27
C ARG A 45 -8.91 -4.78 6.33
N PRO A 46 -8.67 -5.00 7.64
CA PRO A 46 -9.48 -4.46 8.73
C PRO A 46 -9.55 -2.92 8.74
N ALA A 47 -8.56 -2.24 8.14
CA ALA A 47 -8.57 -0.79 7.94
C ALA A 47 -9.86 -0.28 7.27
N LYS A 48 -10.44 -1.05 6.34
CA LYS A 48 -11.70 -0.70 5.65
C LYS A 48 -12.94 -0.83 6.53
N PHE A 49 -12.83 -1.57 7.63
CA PHE A 49 -13.92 -1.83 8.56
C PHE A 49 -13.82 -0.99 9.84
N LEU A 50 -12.81 -0.11 9.98
CA LEU A 50 -12.59 0.68 11.21
C LEU A 50 -13.80 1.50 11.66
N SER A 51 -14.53 2.10 10.72
CA SER A 51 -15.76 2.82 11.02
C SER A 51 -16.88 1.90 11.55
N PHE A 52 -16.97 0.67 11.03
CA PHE A 52 -17.94 -0.34 11.48
C PHE A 52 -17.54 -0.99 12.80
N ILE A 53 -16.24 -1.20 13.03
CA ILE A 53 -15.70 -1.77 14.27
C ILE A 53 -16.08 -0.91 15.47
N ARG A 54 -15.98 0.41 15.32
CA ARG A 54 -16.30 1.36 16.40
C ARG A 54 -17.79 1.49 16.69
N SER A 55 -18.63 1.37 15.66
CA SER A 55 -20.08 1.60 15.77
C SER A 55 -20.88 0.33 16.08
N SER A 56 -20.50 -0.82 15.51
CA SER A 56 -21.19 -2.09 15.76
C SER A 56 -20.36 -3.34 15.40
N SER A 57 -19.36 -3.64 16.23
CA SER A 57 -18.47 -4.80 16.03
C SER A 57 -19.20 -6.16 16.00
N PHE A 58 -20.34 -6.29 16.68
CA PHE A 58 -21.13 -7.53 16.70
C PHE A 58 -21.72 -7.89 15.33
N PHE A 59 -22.41 -6.96 14.67
CA PHE A 59 -22.99 -7.22 13.34
C PHE A 59 -21.91 -7.44 12.29
N ALA A 60 -20.83 -6.65 12.33
CA ALA A 60 -19.68 -6.85 11.45
C ALA A 60 -19.11 -8.27 11.60
N ARG A 61 -18.95 -8.75 12.84
CA ARG A 61 -18.49 -10.11 13.13
C ARG A 61 -19.43 -11.18 12.56
N ILE A 62 -20.74 -11.08 12.81
CA ILE A 62 -21.72 -12.05 12.28
C ILE A 62 -21.66 -12.07 10.75
N PHE A 63 -21.65 -10.90 10.12
CA PHE A 63 -21.56 -10.80 8.67
C PHE A 63 -20.31 -11.50 8.13
N ILE A 64 -19.13 -11.23 8.68
CA ILE A 64 -17.88 -11.88 8.25
C ILE A 64 -17.90 -13.38 8.51
N GLN A 65 -18.51 -13.86 9.60
CA GLN A 65 -18.69 -15.29 9.86
C GLN A 65 -19.59 -15.96 8.81
N VAL A 66 -20.71 -15.31 8.45
CA VAL A 66 -21.60 -15.79 7.38
C VAL A 66 -20.86 -15.83 6.05
N VAL A 67 -20.15 -14.76 5.69
CA VAL A 67 -19.32 -14.72 4.48
C VAL A 67 -18.26 -15.83 4.50
N THR A 68 -17.61 -16.07 5.63
CA THR A 68 -16.62 -17.16 5.79
C THR A 68 -17.25 -18.53 5.60
N LEU A 69 -18.46 -18.75 6.12
CA LEU A 69 -19.21 -19.99 5.94
C LEU A 69 -19.56 -20.20 4.45
N LEU A 70 -20.11 -19.18 3.80
CA LEU A 70 -20.42 -19.21 2.37
C LEU A 70 -19.15 -19.43 1.52
N TRP A 71 -18.03 -18.82 1.91
CA TRP A 71 -16.71 -19.02 1.29
C TRP A 71 -16.26 -20.48 1.35
N ARG A 72 -16.59 -21.19 2.43
CA ARG A 72 -16.32 -22.63 2.55
C ARG A 72 -17.24 -23.47 1.66
N MET A 73 -18.49 -23.03 1.48
CA MET A 73 -19.50 -23.73 0.68
C MET A 73 -19.34 -23.52 -0.84
N GLY A 74 -18.49 -22.59 -1.29
CA GLY A 74 -18.20 -22.38 -2.70
C GLY A 74 -18.34 -20.94 -3.20
N LEU A 75 -18.61 -19.98 -2.32
CA LEU A 75 -18.63 -18.55 -2.69
C LEU A 75 -17.27 -18.11 -3.27
N ASP A 76 -16.17 -18.73 -2.83
CA ASP A 76 -14.84 -18.54 -3.42
C ASP A 76 -14.82 -18.87 -4.92
N LYS A 77 -15.45 -19.98 -5.32
CA LYS A 77 -15.54 -20.38 -6.73
C LYS A 77 -16.36 -19.39 -7.55
N CYS A 78 -17.50 -18.96 -7.02
CA CYS A 78 -18.35 -17.94 -7.66
C CYS A 78 -17.59 -16.62 -7.81
N TRP A 79 -16.85 -16.21 -6.79
CA TRP A 79 -16.02 -15.00 -6.81
C TRP A 79 -14.95 -15.06 -7.90
N PHE A 80 -14.18 -16.15 -7.98
CA PHE A 80 -13.15 -16.27 -9.02
C PHE A 80 -13.75 -16.41 -10.42
N LEU A 81 -14.92 -17.05 -10.55
CA LEU A 81 -15.63 -17.10 -11.83
C LEU A 81 -16.10 -15.70 -12.25
N PHE A 82 -16.58 -14.89 -11.32
CA PHE A 82 -16.93 -13.50 -11.57
C PHE A 82 -15.71 -12.68 -12.03
N ASP A 83 -14.58 -12.75 -11.30
CA ASP A 83 -13.35 -12.05 -11.71
C ASP A 83 -12.84 -12.55 -13.08
N PHE A 84 -12.96 -13.85 -13.36
CA PHE A 84 -12.64 -14.43 -14.66
C PHE A 84 -13.53 -13.85 -15.76
N LEU A 85 -14.85 -13.84 -15.58
CA LEU A 85 -15.77 -13.26 -16.56
C LEU A 85 -15.53 -11.76 -16.77
N ARG A 86 -15.24 -11.01 -15.70
CA ARG A 86 -14.88 -9.59 -15.81
C ARG A 86 -13.62 -9.38 -16.64
N LEU A 87 -12.59 -10.19 -16.42
CA LEU A 87 -11.36 -10.18 -17.24
C LEU A 87 -11.67 -10.53 -18.71
N LEU A 88 -12.64 -11.41 -18.97
CA LEU A 88 -13.06 -11.75 -20.33
C LEU A 88 -13.86 -10.66 -21.04
N ILE A 89 -14.51 -9.77 -20.32
CA ILE A 89 -15.24 -8.65 -20.93
C ILE A 89 -14.28 -7.49 -21.27
N GLY A 90 -13.10 -7.46 -20.65
CA GLY A 90 -12.05 -6.48 -20.95
C GLY A 90 -11.67 -6.46 -22.43
N LYS A 91 -11.57 -5.25 -23.01
CA LYS A 91 -11.29 -5.05 -24.45
C LYS A 91 -9.81 -5.18 -24.80
N GLU A 92 -8.92 -4.99 -23.83
CA GLU A 92 -7.47 -4.89 -24.04
C GLU A 92 -6.78 -6.25 -23.83
N LYS A 93 -6.97 -7.17 -24.77
CA LYS A 93 -6.34 -8.50 -24.70
C LYS A 93 -5.40 -8.75 -25.87
N PHE A 94 -4.42 -9.61 -25.64
CA PHE A 94 -3.53 -10.14 -26.67
C PHE A 94 -2.76 -9.06 -27.45
N ASP A 95 -2.10 -8.18 -26.72
CA ASP A 95 -1.17 -7.23 -27.33
C ASP A 95 0.17 -7.91 -27.56
N LEU A 96 0.69 -7.93 -28.78
CA LEU A 96 1.98 -8.54 -29.09
C LEU A 96 3.17 -7.58 -28.91
N ARG A 97 2.93 -6.29 -28.61
CA ARG A 97 3.98 -5.28 -28.38
C ARG A 97 4.95 -5.66 -27.26
N PHE A 98 4.56 -6.54 -26.33
CA PHE A 98 5.48 -7.01 -25.29
C PHE A 98 6.63 -7.86 -25.85
N LEU A 99 6.45 -8.52 -26.99
CA LEU A 99 7.50 -9.32 -27.63
C LEU A 99 8.63 -8.46 -28.20
N SER A 100 8.36 -7.19 -28.51
CA SER A 100 9.37 -6.22 -28.96
C SER A 100 10.03 -5.45 -27.81
N LEU A 101 9.72 -5.77 -26.54
CA LEU A 101 10.35 -5.09 -25.42
C LEU A 101 11.84 -5.48 -25.33
N PRO A 102 12.75 -4.50 -25.15
CA PRO A 102 14.15 -4.76 -24.89
C PRO A 102 14.32 -5.62 -23.63
N SER A 103 15.15 -6.67 -23.71
CA SER A 103 15.42 -7.55 -22.57
C SER A 103 16.40 -6.96 -21.56
N ASP A 104 17.10 -5.88 -21.91
CA ASP A 104 18.14 -5.25 -21.10
C ASP A 104 17.62 -4.10 -20.22
N LYS A 105 16.50 -3.48 -20.61
CA LYS A 105 15.88 -2.36 -19.90
C LYS A 105 14.81 -2.81 -18.89
N PRO A 106 14.72 -2.18 -17.71
CA PRO A 106 13.71 -2.52 -16.72
C PRO A 106 12.28 -2.23 -17.19
N VAL A 107 11.32 -2.96 -16.62
CA VAL A 107 9.88 -2.74 -16.81
C VAL A 107 9.27 -2.20 -15.53
N ALA A 108 8.65 -1.01 -15.61
CA ALA A 108 7.96 -0.41 -14.49
C ALA A 108 6.57 -1.04 -14.29
N LEU A 109 6.19 -1.30 -13.05
CA LEU A 109 4.88 -1.84 -12.68
C LEU A 109 4.16 -0.84 -11.77
N ALA A 110 2.93 -0.47 -12.13
CA ALA A 110 2.11 0.43 -11.33
C ALA A 110 0.75 -0.19 -10.99
N PHE A 111 0.44 -0.26 -9.69
CA PHE A 111 -0.83 -0.79 -9.18
C PHE A 111 -1.81 0.30 -8.74
N SER A 112 -1.41 1.57 -8.80
CA SER A 112 -2.27 2.72 -8.47
C SER A 112 -1.74 4.01 -9.12
N PRO A 113 -2.57 5.07 -9.26
CA PRO A 113 -2.10 6.40 -9.66
C PRO A 113 -0.97 6.94 -8.79
N ARG A 114 -1.01 6.63 -7.50
CA ARG A 114 0.06 7.00 -6.57
C ARG A 114 1.37 6.27 -6.85
N ALA A 115 1.32 5.02 -7.27
CA ALA A 115 2.52 4.29 -7.69
C ALA A 115 3.16 4.98 -8.90
N LEU A 116 2.35 5.39 -9.89
CA LEU A 116 2.83 6.11 -11.06
C LEU A 116 3.52 7.43 -10.70
N SER A 117 2.89 8.28 -9.89
CA SER A 117 3.48 9.57 -9.50
C SER A 117 4.81 9.40 -8.75
N VAL A 118 4.95 8.34 -7.96
CA VAL A 118 6.20 8.03 -7.25
C VAL A 118 7.29 7.57 -8.22
N LEU A 119 6.96 6.73 -9.20
CA LEU A 119 7.91 6.31 -10.24
C LEU A 119 8.41 7.49 -11.09
N GLU A 120 7.53 8.44 -11.41
CA GLU A 120 7.88 9.69 -12.10
C GLU A 120 8.82 10.56 -11.26
N SER A 121 8.64 10.61 -9.95
CA SER A 121 9.42 11.49 -9.06
C SER A 121 10.91 11.15 -8.96
N VAL A 122 11.29 9.90 -9.28
CA VAL A 122 12.68 9.41 -9.27
C VAL A 122 13.22 9.14 -10.68
N ASP A 123 12.50 9.62 -11.69
CA ASP A 123 12.81 9.40 -13.10
C ASP A 123 12.97 7.92 -13.52
N ALA A 124 12.36 7.00 -12.78
CA ALA A 124 12.50 5.56 -13.05
C ALA A 124 11.87 5.15 -14.39
N LEU A 125 10.91 5.94 -14.90
CA LEU A 125 10.24 5.67 -16.16
C LEU A 125 11.12 5.97 -17.38
N ASN A 126 12.00 6.98 -17.33
CA ASN A 126 12.91 7.29 -18.43
C ASN A 126 13.93 6.18 -18.68
N HIS A 127 14.24 5.40 -17.65
CA HIS A 127 15.11 4.23 -17.76
C HIS A 127 14.36 2.94 -18.10
N SER A 128 13.02 2.96 -18.09
CA SER A 128 12.18 1.79 -18.33
C SER A 128 11.81 1.63 -19.80
N SER A 129 11.67 0.39 -20.27
CA SER A 129 11.18 0.12 -21.63
C SER A 129 9.68 0.33 -21.78
N CYS A 130 8.91 0.09 -20.72
CA CYS A 130 7.47 0.23 -20.71
C CYS A 130 6.94 0.32 -19.26
N LEU A 131 5.67 0.71 -19.15
CA LEU A 131 4.89 0.67 -17.93
C LEU A 131 3.76 -0.36 -18.08
N VAL A 132 3.72 -1.33 -17.16
CA VAL A 132 2.63 -2.31 -17.08
C VAL A 132 1.67 -1.91 -15.96
N LYS A 133 0.40 -1.72 -16.33
CA LYS A 133 -0.71 -1.51 -15.40
C LYS A 133 -1.04 -2.81 -14.69
N GLY A 134 -1.03 -2.80 -13.36
CA GLY A 134 -1.38 -3.94 -12.52
C GLY A 134 -2.90 -4.09 -12.30
N PRO A 135 -3.35 -5.16 -11.64
CA PRO A 135 -4.76 -5.36 -11.34
C PRO A 135 -5.29 -4.26 -10.40
N GLY A 136 -6.34 -3.55 -10.84
CA GLY A 136 -7.01 -2.50 -10.06
C GLY A 136 -6.47 -1.09 -10.28
N SER A 137 -5.59 -0.90 -11.27
CA SER A 137 -5.07 0.42 -11.65
C SER A 137 -5.89 1.07 -12.78
N ASP A 138 -7.22 0.89 -12.73
CA ASP A 138 -8.16 1.51 -13.68
C ASP A 138 -7.96 3.04 -13.65
N GLY A 139 -7.86 3.68 -14.82
CA GLY A 139 -7.69 5.14 -14.92
C GLY A 139 -6.25 5.66 -14.85
N LEU A 140 -5.22 4.80 -14.87
CA LEU A 140 -3.84 5.24 -15.07
C LEU A 140 -3.66 5.90 -16.44
N VAL A 141 -3.26 7.18 -16.42
CA VAL A 141 -2.84 7.96 -17.59
C VAL A 141 -1.35 8.24 -17.43
N ALA A 142 -0.55 7.75 -18.37
CA ALA A 142 0.89 7.97 -18.41
C ALA A 142 1.26 8.95 -19.53
N ASN A 143 2.50 9.44 -19.52
CA ASN A 143 3.07 10.23 -20.60
C ASN A 143 2.91 9.50 -21.96
N PRO A 144 2.44 10.18 -23.03
CA PRO A 144 2.31 9.61 -24.38
C PRO A 144 3.56 8.92 -24.93
N GLU A 145 4.76 9.32 -24.50
CA GLU A 145 6.03 8.75 -24.95
C GLU A 145 6.33 7.36 -24.37
N LEU A 146 5.66 6.99 -23.28
CA LEU A 146 5.88 5.72 -22.59
C LEU A 146 4.96 4.64 -23.14
N THR A 147 5.53 3.50 -23.55
CA THR A 147 4.72 2.34 -23.95
C THR A 147 3.95 1.83 -22.73
N LEU A 148 2.63 1.97 -22.79
CA LEU A 148 1.70 1.59 -21.72
C LEU A 148 0.99 0.28 -22.08
N LEU A 149 1.14 -0.72 -21.23
CA LEU A 149 0.54 -2.05 -21.41
C LEU A 149 -0.36 -2.38 -20.22
N ASP A 150 -1.55 -2.92 -20.49
CA ASP A 150 -2.35 -3.56 -19.45
C ASP A 150 -1.83 -4.98 -19.19
N TYR A 151 -1.72 -5.43 -17.94
CA TYR A 151 -1.31 -6.82 -17.66
C TYR A 151 -2.19 -7.86 -18.37
N SER A 152 -3.47 -7.55 -18.60
CA SER A 152 -4.41 -8.44 -19.29
C SER A 152 -4.09 -8.61 -20.77
N SER A 153 -3.39 -7.63 -21.36
CA SER A 153 -2.92 -7.68 -22.74
C SER A 153 -1.85 -8.75 -22.97
N LEU A 154 -1.12 -9.14 -21.91
CA LEU A 154 -0.06 -10.16 -21.94
C LEU A 154 -0.61 -11.60 -21.85
N LEU A 155 -1.90 -11.75 -21.59
CA LEU A 155 -2.51 -13.05 -21.29
C LEU A 155 -3.05 -13.72 -22.54
N THR A 156 -3.03 -15.05 -22.51
CA THR A 156 -3.82 -15.89 -23.40
C THR A 156 -5.08 -16.38 -22.71
N TRP A 157 -6.05 -16.85 -23.50
CA TRP A 157 -7.22 -17.56 -22.97
C TRP A 157 -6.82 -18.72 -22.04
N TRP A 158 -5.78 -19.47 -22.41
CA TRP A 158 -5.30 -20.59 -21.62
C TRP A 158 -4.72 -20.15 -20.27
N ASP A 159 -4.08 -18.98 -20.21
CA ASP A 159 -3.61 -18.42 -18.94
C ASP A 159 -4.77 -18.07 -18.02
N CYS A 160 -5.84 -17.49 -18.56
CA CYS A 160 -7.04 -17.16 -17.79
C CYS A 160 -7.70 -18.44 -17.22
N VAL A 161 -7.84 -19.49 -18.02
CA VAL A 161 -8.38 -20.79 -17.58
C VAL A 161 -7.46 -21.44 -16.54
N GLN A 162 -6.16 -21.37 -16.75
CA GLN A 162 -5.17 -21.88 -15.79
C GLN A 162 -5.24 -21.12 -14.47
N ALA A 163 -5.36 -19.79 -14.51
CA ALA A 163 -5.49 -18.96 -13.32
C ALA A 163 -6.74 -19.32 -12.52
N LEU A 164 -7.88 -19.53 -13.19
CA LEU A 164 -9.12 -19.95 -12.54
C LEU A 164 -8.95 -21.29 -11.82
N ARG A 165 -8.40 -22.29 -12.52
CA ARG A 165 -8.13 -23.63 -11.95
C ARG A 165 -7.19 -23.56 -10.74
N LEU A 166 -6.12 -22.78 -10.84
CA LEU A 166 -5.16 -22.62 -9.76
C LEU A 166 -5.77 -21.87 -8.57
N SER A 167 -6.67 -20.92 -8.80
CA SER A 167 -7.35 -20.17 -7.73
C SER A 167 -8.24 -21.08 -6.88
N PHE A 168 -9.01 -21.96 -7.53
CA PHE A 168 -9.78 -23.00 -6.82
C PHE A 168 -8.87 -23.89 -5.98
N PHE A 169 -7.74 -24.33 -6.56
CA PHE A 169 -6.79 -25.17 -5.87
C PHE A 169 -6.15 -24.46 -4.66
N ILE A 170 -5.72 -23.21 -4.81
CA ILE A 170 -5.13 -22.40 -3.74
C ILE A 170 -6.14 -22.19 -2.60
N SER A 171 -7.37 -21.75 -2.89
CA SER A 171 -8.39 -21.52 -1.85
C SER A 171 -8.69 -22.81 -1.06
N SER A 172 -8.85 -23.94 -1.76
CA SER A 172 -9.02 -25.24 -1.11
C SER A 172 -7.83 -25.58 -0.21
N ARG A 173 -6.59 -25.44 -0.71
CA ARG A 173 -5.36 -25.73 0.06
C ARG A 173 -5.19 -24.83 1.27
N MET A 174 -5.56 -23.56 1.19
CA MET A 174 -5.56 -22.66 2.35
C MET A 174 -6.54 -23.14 3.43
N GLY A 175 -7.71 -23.65 3.05
CA GLY A 175 -8.68 -24.21 3.99
C GLY A 175 -8.18 -25.44 4.77
N HIS A 176 -7.21 -26.18 4.24
CA HIS A 176 -6.62 -27.36 4.87
C HIS A 176 -5.35 -27.07 5.67
N LYS A 177 -4.65 -25.96 5.42
CA LYS A 177 -3.43 -25.61 6.15
C LYS A 177 -3.77 -24.85 7.43
N ALA A 178 -3.34 -25.38 8.58
CA ALA A 178 -3.61 -24.80 9.89
C ALA A 178 -3.33 -23.28 9.97
N ALA A 179 -2.16 -22.85 9.47
CA ALA A 179 -1.75 -21.44 9.48
C ALA A 179 -2.67 -20.48 8.67
N PHE A 180 -3.45 -21.00 7.72
CA PHE A 180 -4.29 -20.19 6.84
C PHE A 180 -5.79 -20.47 7.02
N LYS A 181 -6.16 -21.47 7.82
CA LYS A 181 -7.54 -21.94 7.95
C LYS A 181 -8.48 -20.84 8.47
N VAL A 182 -8.04 -20.08 9.47
CA VAL A 182 -8.80 -18.95 10.03
C VAL A 182 -8.76 -17.73 9.11
N TRP A 183 -7.66 -17.55 8.38
CA TRP A 183 -7.45 -16.48 7.40
C TRP A 183 -7.91 -16.84 5.98
N ARG A 184 -8.79 -17.85 5.81
CA ARG A 184 -9.13 -18.39 4.48
C ARG A 184 -9.71 -17.32 3.55
N LEU A 185 -10.40 -16.31 4.09
CA LEU A 185 -10.93 -15.21 3.29
C LEU A 185 -9.86 -14.46 2.51
N GLN A 186 -8.60 -14.44 2.96
CA GLN A 186 -7.47 -13.86 2.21
C GLN A 186 -7.28 -14.47 0.80
N SER A 187 -7.81 -15.67 0.56
CA SER A 187 -7.83 -16.29 -0.78
C SER A 187 -8.64 -15.51 -1.82
N TYR A 188 -9.44 -14.51 -1.43
CA TYR A 188 -10.20 -13.66 -2.38
C TYR A 188 -9.33 -12.98 -3.44
N THR A 189 -8.02 -12.84 -3.19
CA THR A 189 -7.06 -12.24 -4.11
C THR A 189 -6.39 -13.24 -5.06
N ALA A 190 -6.62 -14.55 -4.87
CA ALA A 190 -5.89 -15.61 -5.56
C ALA A 190 -5.97 -15.49 -7.08
N PHE A 191 -7.15 -15.25 -7.64
CA PHE A 191 -7.32 -15.13 -9.08
C PHE A 191 -6.51 -13.98 -9.67
N LYS A 192 -6.70 -12.75 -9.16
CA LYS A 192 -5.95 -11.57 -9.63
C LYS A 192 -4.45 -11.73 -9.49
N TRP A 193 -4.00 -12.32 -8.38
CA TRP A 193 -2.59 -12.59 -8.14
C TRP A 193 -2.01 -13.58 -9.15
N ILE A 194 -2.70 -14.70 -9.41
CA ILE A 194 -2.24 -15.72 -10.37
C ILE A 194 -2.26 -15.18 -11.80
N VAL A 195 -3.32 -14.45 -12.17
CA VAL A 195 -3.41 -13.84 -13.50
C VAL A 195 -2.21 -12.92 -13.72
N PHE A 196 -1.93 -12.04 -12.77
CA PHE A 196 -0.79 -11.13 -12.87
C PHE A 196 0.54 -11.88 -12.92
N TYR A 197 0.71 -12.95 -12.12
CA TYR A 197 1.89 -13.81 -12.19
C TYR A 197 2.12 -14.34 -13.62
N LEU A 198 1.08 -14.89 -14.26
CA LEU A 198 1.17 -15.47 -15.60
C LEU A 198 1.42 -14.41 -16.67
N ALA A 199 0.95 -13.17 -16.46
CA ALA A 199 1.22 -12.05 -17.35
C ALA A 199 2.70 -11.64 -17.28
N ILE A 200 3.20 -11.38 -16.08
CA ILE A 200 4.57 -10.85 -15.87
C ILE A 200 5.64 -11.89 -16.16
N GLU A 201 5.39 -13.18 -15.94
CA GLU A 201 6.33 -14.26 -16.26
C GLU A 201 6.75 -14.27 -17.74
N LYS A 202 5.94 -13.71 -18.64
CA LYS A 202 6.20 -13.66 -20.08
C LYS A 202 7.07 -12.48 -20.52
N ILE A 203 7.32 -11.52 -19.64
CA ILE A 203 8.09 -10.32 -19.97
C ILE A 203 9.59 -10.69 -20.08
N PRO A 204 10.27 -10.40 -21.20
CA PRO A 204 11.66 -10.84 -21.42
C PRO A 204 12.69 -10.24 -20.46
N SER A 205 12.48 -8.99 -20.03
CA SER A 205 13.48 -8.19 -19.31
C SER A 205 13.88 -8.76 -17.94
N HIS A 206 12.96 -9.42 -17.24
CA HIS A 206 13.14 -9.90 -15.85
C HIS A 206 13.78 -8.89 -14.86
N LYS A 207 13.87 -7.61 -15.23
CA LYS A 207 14.21 -6.47 -14.40
C LYS A 207 12.96 -5.65 -14.19
N PHE A 208 12.56 -5.44 -12.95
CA PHE A 208 11.32 -4.76 -12.64
C PHE A 208 11.56 -3.57 -11.72
N VAL A 209 10.81 -2.50 -11.95
CA VAL A 209 10.69 -1.39 -11.00
C VAL A 209 9.30 -1.43 -10.39
N ILE A 210 9.22 -1.52 -9.07
CA ILE A 210 7.97 -1.54 -8.33
C ILE A 210 7.96 -0.48 -7.24
N THR A 211 6.78 -0.09 -6.82
CA THR A 211 6.63 0.77 -5.64
C THR A 211 6.30 -0.03 -4.38
N ASP A 212 5.67 -1.19 -4.51
CA ASP A 212 5.22 -1.99 -3.37
C ASP A 212 6.38 -2.56 -2.57
N HIS A 213 6.33 -2.45 -1.24
CA HIS A 213 7.50 -2.70 -0.39
C HIS A 213 7.62 -4.14 0.09
N TYR A 214 6.52 -4.73 0.55
CA TYR A 214 6.50 -6.03 1.22
C TYR A 214 5.16 -6.75 1.06
N ASP A 215 4.24 -6.19 0.27
CA ASP A 215 2.91 -6.74 0.10
C ASP A 215 2.91 -7.95 -0.85
N ARG A 216 1.72 -8.44 -1.21
CA ARG A 216 1.60 -9.59 -2.10
C ARG A 216 2.21 -9.39 -3.49
N TRP A 217 2.26 -8.17 -4.00
CA TRP A 217 2.82 -7.84 -5.32
C TRP A 217 4.34 -7.81 -5.25
N ALA A 218 4.91 -7.20 -4.21
CA ALA A 218 6.35 -7.21 -4.00
C ALA A 218 6.91 -8.63 -3.89
N VAL A 219 6.24 -9.50 -3.13
CA VAL A 219 6.63 -10.93 -3.02
C VAL A 219 6.46 -11.67 -4.34
N LEU A 220 5.45 -11.36 -5.16
CA LEU A 220 5.27 -11.98 -6.47
C LEU A 220 6.48 -11.70 -7.37
N ILE A 221 6.84 -10.42 -7.49
CA ILE A 221 7.89 -9.97 -8.40
C ILE A 221 9.26 -10.46 -7.92
N ASP A 222 9.56 -10.33 -6.63
CA ASP A 222 10.80 -10.84 -6.03
C ASP A 222 11.05 -12.32 -6.35
N ARG A 223 9.99 -13.13 -6.32
CA ARG A 223 10.07 -14.57 -6.62
C ARG A 223 10.27 -14.84 -8.11
N LEU A 224 9.60 -14.09 -8.98
CA LEU A 224 9.81 -14.21 -10.43
C LEU A 224 11.24 -13.83 -10.82
N VAL A 225 11.78 -12.77 -10.23
CA VAL A 225 13.18 -12.35 -10.42
C VAL A 225 14.14 -13.42 -9.91
N ALA A 226 13.89 -13.97 -8.71
CA ALA A 226 14.74 -15.02 -8.12
C ALA A 226 14.80 -16.32 -8.94
N GLU A 227 13.75 -16.64 -9.70
CA GLU A 227 13.71 -17.81 -10.58
C GLU A 227 14.57 -17.64 -11.84
N ASN A 228 14.78 -16.41 -12.30
CA ASN A 228 15.58 -16.09 -13.49
C ASN A 228 16.94 -15.56 -13.07
N LYS A 229 17.99 -16.38 -13.09
CA LYS A 229 19.29 -16.03 -12.48
C LYS A 229 20.20 -15.12 -13.33
N ALA A 230 19.98 -15.06 -14.65
CA ALA A 230 20.82 -14.27 -15.54
C ALA A 230 20.18 -12.90 -15.79
N GLN A 231 20.88 -11.83 -15.43
CA GLN A 231 20.51 -10.43 -15.71
C GLN A 231 19.15 -9.95 -15.17
N SER A 232 18.62 -10.56 -14.10
CA SER A 232 17.40 -10.12 -13.43
C SER A 232 17.70 -9.18 -12.26
N GLY A 233 16.74 -8.32 -11.93
CA GLY A 233 16.87 -7.31 -10.88
C GLY A 233 15.53 -6.78 -10.40
N LEU A 234 15.47 -6.27 -9.17
CA LEU A 234 14.27 -5.67 -8.61
C LEU A 234 14.61 -4.33 -7.98
N ILE A 235 14.18 -3.27 -8.65
CA ILE A 235 14.27 -1.91 -8.16
C ILE A 235 13.01 -1.61 -7.36
N ILE A 236 13.17 -1.18 -6.11
CA ILE A 236 12.05 -0.73 -5.28
C ILE A 236 12.13 0.77 -5.11
N VAL A 237 11.03 1.45 -5.38
CA VAL A 237 10.85 2.87 -5.07
C VAL A 237 9.90 3.01 -3.89
N GLN A 238 10.37 3.57 -2.78
CA GLN A 238 9.56 3.73 -1.59
C GLN A 238 8.32 4.59 -1.89
N HIS A 239 7.15 3.95 -1.97
CA HIS A 239 5.87 4.64 -1.83
C HIS A 239 5.41 4.73 -0.36
N GLY A 240 5.50 5.91 0.22
CA GLY A 240 4.91 6.19 1.53
C GLY A 240 5.75 5.86 2.76
N SER A 241 5.29 6.35 3.90
CA SER A 241 6.00 6.26 5.18
C SER A 241 5.91 4.86 5.78
N LEU A 242 7.07 4.25 6.06
CA LEU A 242 7.16 2.95 6.75
C LEU A 242 6.84 3.06 8.25
N VAL A 243 6.97 4.26 8.83
CA VAL A 243 6.77 4.51 10.28
C VAL A 243 5.30 4.84 10.60
N GLY A 244 4.52 5.24 9.59
CA GLY A 244 3.14 5.69 9.78
C GLY A 244 2.18 4.62 10.33
N LEU A 245 2.45 3.35 10.03
CA LEU A 245 1.58 2.21 10.39
C LEU A 245 1.93 1.55 11.74
N SER A 246 2.89 2.11 12.50
CA SER A 246 3.38 1.50 13.74
C SER A 246 3.33 2.40 14.97
N SER A 247 3.02 3.69 14.82
CA SER A 247 3.20 4.67 15.90
C SER A 247 2.06 4.68 16.92
N THR A 248 2.18 3.86 17.97
CA THR A 248 1.60 4.15 19.29
C THR A 248 2.49 5.09 20.11
N SER A 249 3.73 5.32 19.68
CA SER A 249 4.67 6.27 20.25
C SER A 249 5.39 7.02 19.13
N MET A 250 6.09 8.11 19.48
CA MET A 250 6.93 8.86 18.53
C MET A 250 8.26 8.19 18.21
N GLU A 251 8.59 7.07 18.88
CA GLU A 251 9.77 6.29 18.53
C GLU A 251 9.53 5.60 17.19
N ALA A 252 10.24 6.10 16.18
CA ALA A 252 10.08 5.74 14.77
C ALA A 252 10.57 4.31 14.46
N THR A 253 9.91 3.30 15.01
CA THR A 253 10.25 1.89 14.76
C THR A 253 9.17 1.21 13.93
N PHE A 254 9.59 0.53 12.86
CA PHE A 254 8.72 -0.34 12.08
C PHE A 254 8.35 -1.56 12.92
N SER A 255 7.08 -1.69 13.30
CA SER A 255 6.60 -2.74 14.22
C SER A 255 6.05 -3.98 13.51
N VAL A 256 5.83 -3.92 12.19
CA VAL A 256 5.25 -5.04 11.44
C VAL A 256 6.30 -6.14 11.24
N LYS A 257 6.03 -7.33 11.77
CA LYS A 257 6.91 -8.49 11.56
C LYS A 257 6.64 -9.14 10.20
N ILE A 258 7.33 -8.69 9.16
CA ILE A 258 7.19 -9.22 7.79
C ILE A 258 7.77 -10.65 7.69
N PRO A 259 6.94 -11.70 7.48
CA PRO A 259 7.42 -13.09 7.48
C PRO A 259 8.25 -13.46 6.26
N THR A 260 7.95 -12.86 5.11
CA THR A 260 8.63 -13.12 3.83
C THR A 260 9.38 -11.87 3.40
N ARG A 261 10.69 -11.85 3.66
CA ARG A 261 11.60 -10.79 3.20
C ARG A 261 12.02 -11.01 1.74
N LEU A 262 12.18 -9.92 1.00
CA LEU A 262 12.56 -9.88 -0.41
C LEU A 262 14.05 -10.19 -0.58
N ARG A 263 14.45 -10.90 -1.63
CA ARG A 263 15.82 -11.42 -1.82
C ARG A 263 16.51 -10.92 -3.09
N SER A 264 15.74 -10.38 -4.02
CA SER A 264 16.19 -10.07 -5.37
C SER A 264 16.33 -8.57 -5.61
N VAL A 265 16.26 -7.76 -4.54
CA VAL A 265 16.37 -6.29 -4.62
C VAL A 265 17.82 -5.91 -4.89
N ASP A 266 18.04 -5.17 -5.99
CA ASP A 266 19.35 -4.68 -6.43
C ASP A 266 19.50 -3.18 -6.20
N LYS A 267 18.42 -2.41 -6.37
CA LYS A 267 18.38 -0.98 -6.10
C LYS A 267 17.17 -0.57 -5.26
N LEU A 268 17.37 0.39 -4.37
CA LEU A 268 16.36 0.93 -3.48
C LEU A 268 16.37 2.46 -3.52
N TYR A 269 15.25 3.06 -3.92
CA TYR A 269 15.00 4.49 -3.75
C TYR A 269 14.19 4.71 -2.46
N VAL A 270 14.71 5.49 -1.52
CA VAL A 270 14.11 5.74 -0.21
C VAL A 270 14.06 7.22 0.12
N TYR A 271 13.24 7.61 1.09
CA TYR A 271 13.15 9.01 1.48
C TYR A 271 14.38 9.52 2.27
N ASN A 272 15.00 8.64 3.06
CA ASN A 272 16.15 8.95 3.91
C ASN A 272 16.85 7.66 4.40
N GLU A 273 17.99 7.83 5.06
CA GLU A 273 18.79 6.70 5.57
C GLU A 273 18.04 5.87 6.63
N ALA A 274 17.23 6.51 7.49
CA ALA A 274 16.40 5.79 8.45
C ALA A 274 15.42 4.82 7.76
N SER A 275 14.85 5.22 6.62
CA SER A 275 14.03 4.34 5.80
C SER A 275 14.85 3.20 5.19
N ALA A 276 16.08 3.47 4.72
CA ALA A 276 17.00 2.45 4.24
C ALA A 276 17.28 1.39 5.31
N GLU A 277 17.53 1.80 6.55
CA GLU A 277 17.73 0.89 7.69
C GLU A 277 16.51 0.01 7.95
N VAL A 278 15.29 0.57 7.90
CA VAL A 278 14.06 -0.21 8.03
C VAL A 278 13.97 -1.26 6.93
N PHE A 279 14.24 -0.89 5.67
CA PHE A 279 14.25 -1.84 4.56
C PHE A 279 15.26 -2.96 4.79
N ARG A 280 16.52 -2.63 5.10
CA ARG A 280 17.59 -3.60 5.36
C ARG A 280 17.25 -4.53 6.52
N LYS A 281 16.63 -4.02 7.59
CA LYS A 281 16.36 -4.79 8.81
C LYS A 281 15.11 -5.67 8.69
N TYR A 282 14.04 -5.17 8.08
CA TYR A 282 12.72 -5.80 8.17
C TYR A 282 12.14 -6.28 6.83
N ILE A 283 12.51 -5.69 5.70
CA ILE A 283 11.84 -5.92 4.40
C ILE A 283 12.71 -6.74 3.45
N ILE A 284 13.97 -6.37 3.29
CA ILE A 284 14.93 -7.01 2.37
C ILE A 284 15.76 -8.00 3.17
N PHE A 285 15.94 -9.21 2.66
CA PHE A 285 16.81 -10.23 3.22
C PHE A 285 18.24 -10.00 2.73
N CYS A 286 19.04 -9.33 3.54
CA CYS A 286 20.48 -9.23 3.36
C CYS A 286 21.13 -10.50 3.95
N GLY A 287 21.11 -11.62 3.21
CA GLY A 287 21.88 -12.80 3.59
C GLY A 287 23.39 -12.55 3.55
N ASN A 288 24.23 -13.55 3.85
CA ASN A 288 25.71 -13.47 3.82
C ASN A 288 26.32 -13.15 2.43
N LEU A 289 25.51 -12.85 1.42
CA LEU A 289 25.97 -12.46 0.09
C LEU A 289 26.24 -10.95 0.10
N LYS A 290 27.53 -10.60 0.00
CA LYS A 290 28.05 -9.26 -0.34
C LYS A 290 27.57 -8.81 -1.72
N ARG A 291 26.27 -8.61 -1.90
CA ARG A 291 25.76 -7.76 -2.97
C ARG A 291 25.49 -6.41 -2.32
N ASP A 292 26.25 -5.42 -2.75
CA ASP A 292 26.00 -4.05 -2.34
C ASP A 292 24.64 -3.66 -2.92
N LEU A 293 23.68 -3.45 -2.02
CA LEU A 293 22.38 -2.88 -2.37
C LEU A 293 22.62 -1.41 -2.73
N ASP A 294 22.32 -1.03 -3.97
CA ASP A 294 22.39 0.38 -4.38
C ASP A 294 21.25 1.14 -3.71
N ILE A 295 21.57 2.22 -2.99
CA ILE A 295 20.58 3.02 -2.25
C ILE A 295 20.70 4.47 -2.66
N GLU A 296 19.57 5.01 -3.10
CA GLU A 296 19.45 6.41 -3.49
C GLU A 296 18.37 7.09 -2.66
N CYS A 297 18.72 8.18 -1.98
CA CYS A 297 17.76 8.97 -1.24
C CYS A 297 17.11 10.00 -2.16
N PHE A 298 15.78 10.11 -2.10
CA PHE A 298 15.02 11.12 -2.85
C PHE A 298 13.98 11.79 -1.94
N LYS A 299 13.63 13.04 -2.25
CA LYS A 299 12.53 13.73 -1.58
C LYS A 299 11.31 13.72 -2.49
N PRO A 300 10.18 13.12 -2.08
CA PRO A 300 8.97 13.16 -2.89
C PRO A 300 8.48 14.60 -3.00
N LYS A 301 8.08 15.01 -4.21
CA LYS A 301 7.57 16.36 -4.48
C LYS A 301 6.06 16.35 -4.60
N ILE A 302 5.43 17.38 -4.08
CA ILE A 302 4.01 17.67 -4.28
C ILE A 302 3.82 19.09 -4.79
N SER A 303 2.84 19.28 -5.64
CA SER A 303 2.41 20.62 -6.08
C SER A 303 1.55 21.24 -5.00
N LEU A 304 1.99 22.37 -4.47
CA LEU A 304 1.28 23.12 -3.44
C LEU A 304 0.51 24.29 -4.04
N THR A 305 -0.76 24.43 -3.66
CA THR A 305 -1.64 25.52 -4.08
C THR A 305 -1.66 26.62 -3.02
N PRO A 306 -1.35 27.89 -3.35
CA PRO A 306 -1.50 28.99 -2.41
C PRO A 306 -2.96 29.13 -1.94
N VAL A 307 -3.19 29.29 -0.63
CA VAL A 307 -4.56 29.32 -0.05
C VAL A 307 -4.86 30.47 0.90
N SER A 308 -3.85 31.10 1.52
CA SER A 308 -4.06 32.21 2.45
C SER A 308 -2.93 33.24 2.36
N SER A 309 -3.24 34.47 2.77
CA SER A 309 -2.27 35.54 3.03
C SER A 309 -1.84 35.61 4.50
N GLY A 310 -2.55 34.91 5.41
CA GLY A 310 -2.25 34.83 6.83
C GLY A 310 -1.57 33.51 7.22
N PHE A 311 -1.30 33.33 8.52
CA PHE A 311 -0.70 32.09 9.02
C PHE A 311 -1.71 30.95 8.90
N SER A 312 -1.29 29.85 8.28
CA SER A 312 -2.16 28.74 7.93
C SER A 312 -1.60 27.39 8.39
N VAL A 313 -2.51 26.52 8.83
CA VAL A 313 -2.18 25.20 9.41
C VAL A 313 -2.94 24.11 8.67
N LEU A 314 -2.25 23.05 8.25
CA LEU A 314 -2.88 21.85 7.73
C LEU A 314 -2.86 20.73 8.77
N ILE A 315 -4.03 20.16 9.08
CA ILE A 315 -4.18 18.94 9.87
C ILE A 315 -4.41 17.76 8.93
N VAL A 316 -3.54 16.75 9.00
CA VAL A 316 -3.68 15.51 8.23
C VAL A 316 -4.53 14.51 9.02
N GLY A 317 -5.74 14.27 8.52
CA GLY A 317 -6.75 13.43 9.17
C GLY A 317 -6.50 11.92 9.04
N HIS A 318 -6.87 11.17 10.08
CA HIS A 318 -7.09 9.72 10.02
C HIS A 318 -8.10 9.32 11.11
N ALA A 319 -8.96 8.34 10.85
CA ALA A 319 -10.00 7.93 11.82
C ALA A 319 -9.42 7.57 13.20
N ILE A 320 -8.22 6.98 13.25
CA ILE A 320 -7.60 6.56 14.52
C ILE A 320 -7.36 7.75 15.47
N CYS A 321 -6.94 8.91 14.96
CA CYS A 321 -6.58 10.09 15.77
C CYS A 321 -7.63 11.22 15.74
N GLU A 322 -8.84 10.98 15.25
CA GLU A 322 -9.90 12.03 15.17
C GLU A 322 -10.20 12.69 16.52
N ASN A 323 -10.24 11.90 17.61
CA ASN A 323 -10.52 12.45 18.95
C ASN A 323 -9.46 13.48 19.37
N PHE A 324 -8.20 13.24 19.03
CA PHE A 324 -7.13 14.19 19.27
C PHE A 324 -7.30 15.46 18.41
N HIS A 325 -7.66 15.32 17.13
CA HIS A 325 -7.90 16.47 16.26
C HIS A 325 -9.07 17.33 16.72
N LEU A 326 -10.15 16.71 17.21
CA LEU A 326 -11.29 17.41 17.80
C LEU A 326 -10.87 18.16 19.07
N PHE A 327 -10.08 17.51 19.93
CA PHE A 327 -9.50 18.16 21.11
C PHE A 327 -8.64 19.38 20.73
N LEU A 328 -7.77 19.26 19.73
CA LEU A 328 -6.96 20.38 19.24
C LEU A 328 -7.84 21.53 18.73
N TYR A 329 -8.87 21.21 17.97
CA TYR A 329 -9.82 22.21 17.48
C TYR A 329 -10.46 22.98 18.65
N ASP A 330 -10.99 22.26 19.64
CA ASP A 330 -11.66 22.88 20.79
C ASP A 330 -10.73 23.80 21.62
N ARG A 331 -9.41 23.62 21.54
CA ARG A 331 -8.43 24.36 22.33
C ARG A 331 -7.77 25.52 21.60
N ILE A 332 -7.51 25.39 20.30
CA ILE A 332 -6.68 26.34 19.53
C ILE A 332 -7.54 27.20 18.61
N MET A 333 -8.65 26.64 18.13
CA MET A 333 -9.37 27.15 16.96
C MET A 333 -10.33 28.31 17.29
N SER A 334 -10.23 28.87 18.51
CA SER A 334 -10.81 30.15 18.90
C SER A 334 -10.00 31.35 18.43
N ASP A 335 -8.76 31.14 17.95
CA ASP A 335 -7.90 32.20 17.45
C ASP A 335 -8.23 32.52 15.97
N SER A 336 -8.93 33.63 15.74
CA SER A 336 -9.33 34.07 14.40
C SER A 336 -8.19 34.53 13.49
N SER A 337 -6.95 34.51 13.97
CA SER A 337 -5.76 34.89 13.18
C SER A 337 -5.12 33.73 12.39
N ILE A 338 -5.65 32.51 12.53
CA ILE A 338 -5.07 31.30 11.92
C ILE A 338 -6.12 30.60 11.05
N ASP A 339 -5.77 30.34 9.79
CA ASP A 339 -6.60 29.53 8.90
C ASP A 339 -6.26 28.04 9.04
N PHE A 340 -7.21 27.22 9.48
CA PHE A 340 -6.99 25.78 9.57
C PHE A 340 -7.64 25.03 8.42
N PHE A 341 -6.86 24.14 7.82
CA PHE A 341 -7.27 23.19 6.80
C PHE A 341 -7.28 21.79 7.39
N TYR A 342 -8.24 20.96 6.98
CA TYR A 342 -8.29 19.55 7.36
C TYR A 342 -8.37 18.67 6.12
N LYS A 343 -7.38 17.79 5.92
CA LYS A 343 -7.37 16.83 4.81
C LYS A 343 -7.53 15.41 5.34
N PRO A 344 -8.68 14.75 5.15
CA PRO A 344 -8.92 13.39 5.63
C PRO A 344 -8.07 12.35 4.89
N HIS A 345 -7.92 11.17 5.48
CA HIS A 345 -7.24 10.05 4.82
C HIS A 345 -8.03 9.58 3.59
N PRO A 346 -7.39 9.33 2.42
CA PRO A 346 -8.10 9.03 1.17
C PRO A 346 -9.05 7.82 1.24
N THR A 347 -8.74 6.83 2.08
CA THR A 347 -9.50 5.58 2.18
C THR A 347 -10.46 5.54 3.37
N VAL A 348 -10.53 6.61 4.18
CA VAL A 348 -11.34 6.63 5.40
C VAL A 348 -12.06 7.97 5.50
N SER A 349 -13.39 7.92 5.40
CA SER A 349 -14.24 9.09 5.58
C SER A 349 -14.12 9.64 7.00
N PRO A 350 -14.01 10.98 7.17
CA PRO A 350 -14.00 11.59 8.48
C PRO A 350 -15.37 11.49 9.14
N SER A 351 -15.40 11.46 10.48
CA SER A 351 -16.62 11.46 11.29
C SER A 351 -17.50 12.70 11.04
N LYS A 352 -18.78 12.64 11.45
CA LYS A 352 -19.70 13.78 11.32
C LYS A 352 -19.25 14.96 12.17
N GLU A 353 -18.71 14.69 13.33
CA GLU A 353 -18.18 15.67 14.28
C GLU A 353 -17.01 16.44 13.66
N VAL A 354 -16.10 15.72 12.99
CA VAL A 354 -14.98 16.34 12.25
C VAL A 354 -15.49 17.23 11.12
N ARG A 355 -16.50 16.77 10.36
CA ARG A 355 -17.09 17.57 9.27
C ARG A 355 -17.86 18.80 9.76
N ALA A 356 -18.41 18.75 10.97
CA ALA A 356 -19.18 19.84 11.56
C ALA A 356 -18.31 20.96 12.13
N ARG A 357 -16.99 20.77 12.21
CA ARG A 357 -16.05 21.80 12.65
C ARG A 357 -15.74 22.81 11.53
N GLY A 358 -15.38 24.03 11.91
CA GLY A 358 -15.19 25.18 11.01
C GLY A 358 -13.84 25.29 10.31
N TRP A 359 -13.04 24.23 10.25
CA TRP A 359 -11.85 24.21 9.37
C TRP A 359 -12.26 24.11 7.90
N HIS A 360 -11.35 24.48 7.01
CA HIS A 360 -11.48 24.26 5.58
C HIS A 360 -11.27 22.76 5.26
N MET A 361 -12.36 22.03 5.06
CA MET A 361 -12.31 20.62 4.68
C MET A 361 -11.83 20.46 3.23
N ILE A 362 -10.75 19.70 3.04
CA ILE A 362 -10.20 19.39 1.71
C ILE A 362 -10.67 18.01 1.29
N GLU A 363 -11.69 17.96 0.43
CA GLU A 363 -12.22 16.69 -0.09
C GLU A 363 -11.52 16.23 -1.38
N GLN A 364 -10.88 17.15 -2.10
CA GLN A 364 -10.15 16.85 -3.32
C GLN A 364 -8.87 16.07 -3.00
N ALA A 365 -8.66 14.94 -3.68
CA ALA A 365 -7.51 14.06 -3.45
C ALA A 365 -6.18 14.74 -3.83
N ASP A 366 -6.19 15.49 -4.92
CA ASP A 366 -5.06 16.16 -5.58
C ASP A 366 -4.82 17.61 -5.13
N PHE A 367 -5.68 18.15 -4.27
CA PHE A 367 -5.48 19.49 -3.70
C PHE A 367 -4.60 19.45 -2.46
N PHE A 368 -3.49 20.19 -2.47
CA PHE A 368 -2.57 20.31 -1.34
C PHE A 368 -2.29 21.79 -1.07
N PRO A 369 -2.78 22.36 0.03
CA PRO A 369 -2.57 23.78 0.32
C PRO A 369 -1.12 24.06 0.70
N ARG A 370 -0.57 25.17 0.20
CA ARG A 370 0.66 25.74 0.73
C ARG A 370 0.33 26.37 2.08
N VAL A 371 0.77 25.74 3.16
CA VAL A 371 0.57 26.20 4.54
C VAL A 371 1.89 26.49 5.24
N ASP A 372 1.84 27.15 6.38
CA ASP A 372 3.02 27.49 7.19
C ASP A 372 3.41 26.38 8.16
N LEU A 373 2.44 25.58 8.59
CA LEU A 373 2.65 24.48 9.54
C LEU A 373 1.79 23.26 9.20
N LEU A 374 2.41 22.09 9.26
CA LEU A 374 1.72 20.80 9.18
C LEU A 374 1.56 20.19 10.58
N ILE A 375 0.38 19.68 10.92
CA ILE A 375 0.13 18.83 12.08
C ILE A 375 -0.32 17.47 11.54
N SER A 376 0.44 16.42 11.86
CA SER A 376 0.20 15.12 11.27
C SER A 376 0.77 14.00 12.13
N TYR A 377 0.18 12.82 12.03
CA TYR A 377 0.89 11.59 12.36
C TYR A 377 2.03 11.34 11.34
N PRO A 378 2.91 10.33 11.50
CA PRO A 378 3.99 10.03 10.54
C PRO A 378 3.52 9.55 9.15
N SER A 379 2.70 10.36 8.48
CA SER A 379 2.11 10.19 7.15
C SER A 379 3.16 10.44 6.07
N THR A 380 2.92 9.87 4.89
CA THR A 380 3.67 10.19 3.67
C THR A 380 3.68 11.70 3.37
N LEU A 381 2.58 12.39 3.67
CA LEU A 381 2.46 13.83 3.43
C LEU A 381 3.49 14.64 4.20
N VAL A 382 3.97 14.17 5.35
CA VAL A 382 5.02 14.86 6.11
C VAL A 382 6.28 15.00 5.27
N ALA A 383 6.75 13.89 4.66
CA ALA A 383 7.95 13.91 3.83
C ALA A 383 7.77 14.76 2.56
N GLU A 384 6.55 14.80 2.02
CA GLU A 384 6.21 15.60 0.83
C GLU A 384 6.20 17.10 1.12
N TYR A 385 5.63 17.52 2.25
CA TYR A 385 5.65 18.92 2.70
C TYR A 385 7.05 19.35 3.15
N GLU A 386 7.81 18.47 3.80
CA GLU A 386 9.21 18.72 4.13
C GLU A 386 10.06 18.93 2.86
N GLY A 387 9.78 18.19 1.79
CA GLY A 387 10.37 18.40 0.46
C GLY A 387 10.13 19.81 -0.11
N SER A 388 9.05 20.47 0.33
CA SER A 388 8.69 21.84 -0.03
C SER A 388 9.09 22.88 1.05
N GLY A 389 9.88 22.48 2.05
CA GLY A 389 10.37 23.35 3.11
C GLY A 389 9.35 23.66 4.22
N ILE A 390 8.23 22.94 4.28
CA ILE A 390 7.20 23.14 5.30
C ILE A 390 7.42 22.15 6.45
N GLY A 391 7.62 22.67 7.65
CA GLY A 391 7.83 21.88 8.85
C GLY A 391 6.54 21.23 9.39
N ALA A 392 6.70 20.11 10.09
CA ALA A 392 5.60 19.38 10.71
C ALA A 392 5.77 19.20 12.22
N ILE A 393 4.66 19.29 12.95
CA ILE A 393 4.56 18.79 14.32
C ILE A 393 3.91 17.41 14.27
N LEU A 394 4.66 16.43 14.78
CA LEU A 394 4.25 15.03 14.76
C LEU A 394 3.54 14.63 16.05
N HIS A 395 2.55 13.75 15.89
CA HIS A 395 1.91 13.02 16.99
C HIS A 395 1.73 11.53 16.62
N PRO A 396 1.62 10.60 17.58
CA PRO A 396 1.34 9.20 17.24
C PRO A 396 0.00 9.03 16.49
N LEU A 397 -0.08 8.06 15.58
CA LEU A 397 -1.34 7.75 14.89
C LEU A 397 -2.41 7.27 15.87
N ALA A 398 -2.01 6.47 16.87
CA ALA A 398 -2.85 6.02 17.98
C ALA A 398 -2.47 6.74 19.28
N ILE A 399 -2.40 8.07 19.23
CA ILE A 399 -2.08 8.93 20.38
C ILE A 399 -3.05 8.68 21.55
N GLN A 400 -2.51 8.57 22.76
CA GLN A 400 -3.31 8.38 23.97
C GLN A 400 -3.70 9.72 24.60
N PRO A 401 -4.87 9.80 25.30
CA PRO A 401 -5.34 11.06 25.90
C PRO A 401 -4.33 11.75 26.82
N GLU A 402 -3.49 10.99 27.52
CA GLU A 402 -2.47 11.50 28.44
C GLU A 402 -1.37 12.29 27.70
N GLU A 403 -1.18 12.05 26.40
CA GLU A 403 -0.18 12.73 25.56
C GLU A 403 -0.73 14.02 24.91
N TYR A 404 -2.06 14.24 24.95
CA TYR A 404 -2.72 15.31 24.19
C TYR A 404 -2.20 16.69 24.57
N GLU A 405 -2.11 16.98 25.87
CA GLU A 405 -1.66 18.28 26.38
C GLU A 405 -0.19 18.55 26.04
N SER A 406 0.65 17.51 26.00
CA SER A 406 2.06 17.64 25.61
C SER A 406 2.20 18.06 24.14
N VAL A 407 1.43 17.43 23.25
CA VAL A 407 1.44 17.80 21.83
C VAL A 407 0.81 19.17 21.60
N LEU A 408 -0.29 19.48 22.29
CA LEU A 408 -0.92 20.80 22.25
C LEU A 408 0.07 21.90 22.63
N SER A 409 0.85 21.73 23.70
CA SER A 409 1.88 22.70 24.10
C SER A 409 2.92 22.95 23.00
N LYS A 410 3.38 21.90 22.32
CA LYS A 410 4.30 22.05 21.17
C LYS A 410 3.68 22.84 20.03
N ILE A 411 2.40 22.59 19.72
CA ILE A 411 1.66 23.32 18.70
C ILE A 411 1.53 24.78 19.09
N THR A 412 1.04 25.07 20.30
CA THR A 412 0.85 26.44 20.78
C THR A 412 2.16 27.24 20.79
N ASN A 413 3.27 26.65 21.26
CA ASN A 413 4.58 27.29 21.23
C ASN A 413 5.03 27.65 19.80
N LYS A 414 4.78 26.75 18.84
CA LYS A 414 5.12 26.99 17.43
C LYS A 414 4.25 28.10 16.83
N LEU A 415 2.95 28.10 17.12
CA LEU A 415 2.03 29.14 16.68
C LEU A 415 2.39 30.50 17.27
N GLN A 416 2.76 30.56 18.54
CA GLN A 416 3.23 31.79 19.19
C GLN A 416 4.54 32.31 18.61
N SER A 417 5.48 31.42 18.24
CA SER A 417 6.76 31.83 17.63
C SER A 417 6.65 32.36 16.20
N ALA A 418 5.51 32.13 15.54
CA ALA A 418 5.27 32.55 14.17
C ALA A 418 4.46 33.85 14.06
N LYS A 419 3.91 34.33 15.19
CA LYS A 419 3.39 35.69 15.35
C LYS A 419 4.52 36.62 15.72
#